data_AF-A0A1G0IMK3-F1
#
_entry.id   AF-A0A1G0IMK3-F1
#
_cell.length_a   1.000
_cell.length_b   1.000
_cell.length_c   1.000
_cell.angle_alpha   90.00
_cell.angle_beta   90.00
_cell.angle_gamma   90.00
#
_symmetry.space_group_name_H-M   'P 1'
#
loop_
_entity.id
_entity.type
_entity.pdbx_description
1 polymer ?
#
loop_
_entity_poly.entity_id
_entity_poly.type
_entity_poly.pdbx_seq_one_letter_code
_entity_poly.pdbx_strand_id
1 'polypeptide(L)'
;MSIIRLLLFHILISVRGIILGISRLFAFMLLGTWLCTLYIKEISEVPLAVKVIMFAFGIIFTFIYWFYDDLIFYFQPENKDITLYR
;
A
#
# COMPACT_ATOMS: atom_id res chain seq x y z
N MET A 1 26.80 11.12 -1.24
CA MET A 1 25.33 11.31 -1.30
C MET A 1 24.98 12.79 -1.36
N SER A 2 24.01 13.20 -2.19
CA SER A 2 23.49 14.58 -2.16
C SER A 2 22.60 14.80 -0.93
N ILE A 3 22.66 15.99 -0.32
CA ILE A 3 21.78 16.45 0.78
C ILE A 3 20.31 16.21 0.44
N ILE A 4 19.94 16.39 -0.83
CA ILE A 4 18.57 16.18 -1.34
C ILE A 4 18.13 14.72 -1.13
N ARG A 5 19.02 13.74 -1.39
CA ARG A 5 18.72 12.30 -1.26
C ARG A 5 18.45 11.93 0.21
N LEU A 6 19.24 12.50 1.13
CA LEU A 6 19.09 12.29 2.57
C LEU A 6 17.78 12.89 3.10
N LEU A 7 17.42 14.08 2.61
CA LEU A 7 16.21 14.79 3.03
C LEU A 7 14.95 14.06 2.54
N LEU A 8 14.96 13.58 1.29
CA LEU A 8 13.91 12.70 0.75
C LEU A 8 13.74 11.43 1.58
N PHE A 9 14.83 10.75 1.94
CA PHE A 9 14.76 9.56 2.79
C PHE A 9 14.11 9.83 4.16
N HIS A 10 14.47 10.95 4.82
CA HIS A 10 13.87 11.30 6.11
C HIS A 10 12.38 11.63 5.98
N ILE A 11 11.96 12.31 4.91
CA ILE A 11 10.53 12.57 4.66
C ILE A 11 9.80 11.24 4.45
N LEU A 12 10.33 10.37 3.58
CA LEU A 12 9.71 9.09 3.23
C LEU A 12 9.57 8.17 4.46
N ILE A 13 10.59 8.10 5.32
CA ILE A 13 10.51 7.27 6.53
C ILE A 13 9.54 7.85 7.56
N SER A 14 9.44 9.19 7.66
CA SER A 14 8.57 9.87 8.64
C SER A 14 7.08 9.63 8.37
N VAL A 15 6.69 9.60 7.09
CA VAL A 15 5.30 9.36 6.68
C VAL A 15 5.00 7.88 6.38
N ARG A 16 6.01 7.00 6.48
CA ARG A 16 5.87 5.56 6.17
C ARG A 16 4.72 4.92 6.90
N GLY A 17 4.63 5.08 8.22
CA GLY A 17 3.60 4.43 9.03
C GLY A 17 2.18 4.79 8.58
N ILE A 18 1.95 6.06 8.22
CA ILE A 18 0.64 6.56 7.77
C ILE A 18 0.32 5.97 6.40
N ILE A 19 1.25 6.03 5.45
CA ILE A 19 1.03 5.56 4.08
C ILE A 19 0.81 4.04 4.08
N LEU A 20 1.61 3.26 4.80
CA LEU A 20 1.44 1.81 4.87
C LEU A 20 0.14 1.43 5.59
N GLY A 21 -0.19 2.12 6.69
CA GLY A 21 -1.41 1.89 7.45
C GLY A 21 -2.67 2.13 6.62
N ILE A 22 -2.74 3.29 5.96
CA ILE A 22 -3.87 3.66 5.11
C ILE A 22 -3.98 2.72 3.91
N SER A 23 -2.87 2.43 3.22
CA SER A 23 -2.86 1.55 2.05
C SER A 23 -3.32 0.13 2.39
N ARG A 24 -2.84 -0.44 3.50
CA ARG A 24 -3.28 -1.77 3.97
C ARG A 24 -4.74 -1.77 4.38
N LEU A 25 -5.21 -0.74 5.08
CA LEU A 25 -6.61 -0.62 5.48
C LEU A 25 -7.53 -0.60 4.26
N PHE A 26 -7.25 0.27 3.28
CA PHE A 26 -8.04 0.34 2.05
C PHE A 26 -7.97 -0.94 1.23
N ALA A 27 -6.78 -1.55 1.08
CA ALA A 27 -6.65 -2.83 0.40
C ALA A 27 -7.48 -3.92 1.08
N PHE A 28 -7.41 -4.03 2.41
CA PHE A 28 -8.15 -5.03 3.17
C PHE A 28 -9.66 -4.80 3.09
N MET A 29 -10.11 -3.55 3.21
CA MET A 29 -11.53 -3.22 3.06
C MET A 29 -12.04 -3.55 1.66
N LEU A 30 -11.33 -3.15 0.60
CA LEU A 30 -11.76 -3.37 -0.78
C LEU A 30 -11.72 -4.84 -1.19
N LEU A 31 -10.63 -5.55 -0.88
CA LEU A 31 -10.50 -6.97 -1.21
C LEU A 31 -11.42 -7.83 -0.32
N GLY A 32 -11.56 -7.48 0.96
CA GLY A 32 -12.47 -8.17 1.87
C GLY A 32 -13.93 -8.01 1.46
N THR A 33 -14.36 -6.78 1.14
CA THR A 33 -15.71 -6.54 0.62
C THR A 33 -15.93 -7.19 -0.74
N TRP A 34 -14.93 -7.18 -1.63
CA TRP A 34 -14.98 -7.92 -2.89
C TRP A 34 -15.21 -9.41 -2.66
N LEU A 35 -14.47 -10.04 -1.73
CA LEU A 35 -14.70 -11.44 -1.34
C LEU A 35 -16.13 -11.64 -0.82
N CYS A 36 -16.63 -10.76 0.05
CA CYS A 36 -18.02 -10.82 0.52
C CYS A 36 -19.03 -10.80 -0.64
N THR A 37 -18.81 -9.99 -1.68
CA THR A 37 -19.70 -9.94 -2.85
C THR A 37 -19.72 -11.22 -3.69
N LEU A 38 -18.74 -12.11 -3.54
CA LEU A 38 -18.70 -13.40 -4.22
C LEU A 38 -19.44 -14.50 -3.46
N TYR A 39 -19.41 -14.46 -2.12
CA TYR A 39 -19.93 -15.55 -1.28
C TYR A 39 -21.29 -15.23 -0.63
N ILE A 40 -21.62 -13.96 -0.40
CA ILE A 40 -22.87 -13.57 0.24
C ILE A 40 -23.92 -13.28 -0.83
N LYS A 41 -24.96 -14.14 -0.93
CA LYS A 41 -26.02 -14.03 -1.94
C LYS A 41 -26.70 -12.66 -1.96
N GLU A 42 -26.96 -12.07 -0.80
CA GLU A 42 -27.61 -10.75 -0.65
C GLU A 42 -26.78 -9.61 -1.26
N ILE A 43 -25.46 -9.76 -1.32
CA ILE A 43 -24.52 -8.75 -1.85
C ILE A 43 -24.03 -9.15 -3.26
N SER A 44 -24.42 -10.34 -3.73
CA SER A 44 -23.98 -10.87 -5.02
C SER A 44 -24.61 -10.16 -6.22
N GLU A 45 -25.72 -9.43 -6.00
CA GLU A 45 -26.43 -8.65 -7.01
C GLU A 45 -25.69 -7.37 -7.42
N VAL A 46 -24.59 -7.03 -6.74
CA VAL A 46 -23.75 -5.89 -7.12
C VAL A 46 -23.27 -6.04 -8.58
N PRO A 47 -23.35 -4.98 -9.41
CA PRO A 47 -22.93 -5.04 -10.81
C PRO A 47 -21.49 -5.53 -10.97
N LEU A 48 -21.24 -6.34 -12.00
CA LEU A 48 -19.91 -6.89 -12.29
C LEU A 48 -18.85 -5.79 -12.42
N ALA A 49 -19.19 -4.65 -13.04
CA ALA A 49 -18.30 -3.50 -13.17
C ALA A 49 -17.80 -3.00 -11.80
N VAL A 50 -18.69 -2.93 -10.81
CA VAL A 50 -18.35 -2.50 -9.45
C VAL A 50 -17.42 -3.51 -8.78
N LYS A 51 -17.67 -4.82 -8.95
CA LYS A 51 -16.79 -5.88 -8.44
C LYS A 51 -15.37 -5.79 -9.03
N VAL A 52 -15.26 -5.56 -10.34
CA VAL A 52 -13.96 -5.40 -11.02
C VAL A 52 -13.23 -4.16 -10.52
N ILE A 53 -13.94 -3.05 -10.37
CA ILE A 53 -13.38 -1.80 -9.84
C ILE A 53 -12.86 -1.99 -8.41
N MET A 54 -13.66 -2.60 -7.52
CA MET A 54 -13.26 -2.89 -6.14
C MET A 54 -11.99 -3.75 -6.07
N PHE A 55 -11.93 -4.81 -6.89
CA PHE A 55 -10.77 -5.67 -6.97
C PHE A 55 -9.53 -4.92 -7.49
N ALA A 56 -9.69 -4.15 -8.58
CA ALA A 56 -8.63 -3.38 -9.19
C ALA A 56 -8.05 -2.35 -8.19
N PHE A 57 -8.91 -1.58 -7.51
CA PHE A 57 -8.45 -0.64 -6.49
C PHE A 57 -7.80 -1.34 -5.30
N GLY A 58 -8.36 -2.47 -4.84
CA GLY A 58 -7.76 -3.27 -3.77
C GLY A 58 -6.32 -3.68 -4.11
N ILE A 59 -6.10 -4.16 -5.33
CA ILE A 59 -4.76 -4.50 -5.85
C ILE A 59 -3.86 -3.27 -5.96
N ILE A 60 -4.38 -2.15 -6.48
CA ILE A 60 -3.59 -0.90 -6.60
C ILE A 60 -3.08 -0.46 -5.22
N PHE A 61 -3.91 -0.50 -4.18
CA PHE A 61 -3.47 -0.16 -2.82
C PHE A 61 -2.44 -1.16 -2.26
N THR A 62 -2.51 -2.44 -2.62
CA THR A 62 -1.44 -3.40 -2.32
C THR A 62 -0.14 -3.06 -3.04
N PHE A 63 -0.19 -2.65 -4.31
CA PHE A 63 0.99 -2.21 -5.05
C PHE A 63 1.58 -0.92 -4.49
N ILE A 64 0.75 0.06 -4.09
CA ILE A 64 1.23 1.29 -3.43
C ILE A 64 2.00 0.95 -2.16
N TYR A 65 1.50 0.00 -1.36
CA TYR A 65 2.18 -0.48 -0.16
C TYR A 65 3.58 -1.02 -0.49
N TRP A 66 3.74 -1.88 -1.50
CA TRP A 66 5.04 -2.42 -1.90
C TRP A 66 5.96 -1.38 -2.53
N PHE A 67 5.43 -0.59 -3.47
CA PHE A 67 6.18 0.45 -4.16
C PHE A 67 6.75 1.48 -3.17
N TYR A 68 6.00 1.81 -2.12
CA TYR A 68 6.46 2.77 -1.12
C TYR A 68 7.64 2.24 -0.29
N ASP A 69 7.60 0.96 0.11
CA ASP A 69 8.74 0.31 0.79
C ASP A 69 9.96 0.29 -0.15
N ASP A 70 9.80 -0.09 -1.41
CA ASP A 70 10.89 -0.08 -2.41
C ASP A 70 11.49 1.32 -2.62
N LEU A 71 10.64 2.35 -2.65
CA LEU A 71 11.08 3.75 -2.79
C LEU A 71 11.97 4.17 -1.61
N ILE A 72 11.64 3.75 -0.39
CA ILE A 72 12.47 4.01 0.79
C ILE A 72 13.84 3.33 0.65
N PHE A 73 13.87 2.07 0.21
CA PHE A 73 15.12 1.34 -0.02
C PHE A 73 15.97 2.00 -1.11
N TYR A 74 15.37 2.47 -2.18
CA TYR A 74 16.08 3.17 -3.25
C TYR A 74 16.77 4.46 -2.76
N PHE A 75 16.19 5.16 -1.79
CA PHE A 75 16.75 6.38 -1.21
C PHE A 75 17.60 6.15 0.04
N GLN A 76 17.76 4.91 0.49
CA GLN A 76 18.52 4.56 1.69
C GLN A 76 20.00 4.99 1.56
N PRO A 77 20.60 5.56 2.62
CA PRO A 77 22.04 5.79 2.68
C PRO A 77 22.84 4.51 2.88
N GLU A 78 23.92 4.36 2.11
CA GLU A 78 24.81 3.19 2.05
C GLU A 78 25.39 2.75 3.41
N ASN A 79 25.42 3.64 4.41
CA ASN A 79 26.00 3.39 5.74
C ASN A 79 24.97 3.26 6.88
N LYS A 80 23.66 3.20 6.61
CA LYS A 80 22.66 2.94 7.67
C LYS A 80 22.15 1.51 7.58
N ASP A 81 22.50 0.70 8.58
CA ASP A 81 21.83 -0.56 8.88
C ASP A 81 20.38 -0.28 9.27
N ILE A 82 19.43 -0.52 8.35
CA ILE A 82 17.98 -0.50 8.63
C ILE A 82 17.46 -1.90 8.99
N THR A 83 18.34 -2.83 9.41
CA THR A 83 17.92 -4.11 10.00
C THR A 83 16.98 -3.92 11.20
N LEU A 84 17.02 -2.77 11.88
CA LEU A 84 16.11 -2.38 12.96
C LEU A 84 14.70 -1.95 12.50
N TYR A 85 14.48 -1.69 11.20
CA TYR A 85 13.20 -1.19 10.65
C TYR A 85 12.52 -2.18 9.70
N ARG A 86 13.09 -3.39 9.55
CA ARG A 86 12.55 -4.45 8.70
C ARG A 86 11.45 -5.23 9.41
#